data_AF-A0A917EV41-F1
#
_entry.id   AF-A0A917EV41-F1
#
_cell.length_a   1.000
_cell.length_b   1.000
_cell.length_c   1.000
_cell.angle_alpha   90.00
_cell.angle_beta   90.00
_cell.angle_gamma   90.00
#
_symmetry.space_group_name_H-M   'P 1'
#
loop_
_entity.id
_entity.type
_entity.pdbx_description
1 polymer ?
#
loop_
_entity_poly.entity_id
_entity_poly.type
_entity_poly.pdbx_seq_one_letter_code
_entity_poly.pdbx_strand_id
1 'polypeptide(L)' 'MRVIGPVIGALIGKRSTAAESGATLASLVTGTEFADTTGAYIDRGTIMKSSPLSYDHGNAEDLWLASERLTALVSAG' A
#
# COMPACT_ATOMS: atom_id res chain seq x y z
N MET A 1 13.38 19.85 -17.57
CA MET A 1 13.24 18.38 -17.52
C MET A 1 11.75 18.03 -17.47
N ARG A 2 11.13 17.60 -18.58
CA ARG A 2 9.65 17.43 -18.59
C ARG A 2 9.13 16.38 -19.58
N VAL A 3 9.87 15.29 -19.81
CA VAL A 3 9.45 14.23 -20.76
C VAL A 3 9.74 12.79 -20.27
N ILE A 4 10.38 12.58 -19.11
CA ILE A 4 10.78 11.22 -18.66
C ILE A 4 9.66 10.49 -17.89
N GLY A 5 8.78 11.21 -17.18
CA GLY A 5 7.68 10.63 -16.39
C GLY A 5 6.65 9.77 -17.15
N PRO A 6 6.14 10.17 -18.34
CA PRO A 6 5.08 9.42 -19.00
C PRO A 6 5.53 8.11 -19.64
N VAL A 7 6.80 7.99 -20.03
CA VAL A 7 7.37 6.78 -20.63
C VAL A 7 7.58 5.70 -19.57
N ILE A 8 8.13 6.08 -18.40
CA ILE A 8 8.26 5.17 -17.25
C ILE A 8 6.88 4.69 -16.78
N GLY A 9 5.89 5.58 -16.69
CA GLY A 9 4.52 5.20 -16.31
C GLY A 9 3.82 4.24 -17.29
N ALA A 10 4.17 4.27 -18.59
CA ALA A 10 3.67 3.29 -19.56
C ALA A 10 4.37 1.93 -19.42
N LEU A 11 5.68 1.92 -19.17
CA LEU A 11 6.47 0.69 -19.01
C LEU A 11 6.12 -0.10 -17.75
N ILE A 12 5.64 0.56 -16.69
CA ILE A 12 5.25 -0.08 -15.42
C ILE A 12 3.75 -0.45 -15.39
N GLY A 13 2.98 -0.18 -16.47
CA GLY A 13 1.54 -0.51 -16.56
C GLY A 13 0.64 0.24 -15.56
N LYS A 14 1.17 1.25 -14.86
CA LYS A 14 0.51 1.95 -13.76
C LYS A 14 0.31 3.43 -14.08
N ARG A 15 -0.63 3.72 -14.97
CA ARG A 15 -1.15 5.08 -15.13
C ARG A 15 -2.38 5.23 -14.25
N SER A 16 -2.24 6.00 -13.17
CA SER A 16 -3.34 6.62 -12.45
C SER A 16 -2.96 8.09 -12.23
N THR A 17 -3.89 8.99 -12.46
CA THR A 17 -3.71 10.41 -12.12
C THR A 17 -3.85 10.60 -10.61
N ALA A 18 -3.33 11.72 -10.09
CA ALA A 18 -3.51 12.05 -8.67
C ALA A 18 -5.00 12.09 -8.27
N ALA A 19 -5.87 12.57 -9.17
CA ALA A 19 -7.31 12.60 -8.95
C ALA A 19 -7.92 11.19 -8.84
N GLU A 20 -7.54 10.27 -9.74
CA GLU A 20 -8.00 8.87 -9.70
C GLU A 20 -7.50 8.13 -8.46
N SER A 21 -6.23 8.32 -8.10
CA SER A 21 -5.66 7.74 -6.87
C SER A 21 -6.33 8.29 -5.62
N GLY A 22 -6.62 9.60 -5.58
CA GLY A 22 -7.34 10.22 -4.48
C GLY A 22 -8.77 9.70 -4.33
N ALA A 23 -9.50 9.58 -5.44
CA ALA A 23 -10.85 9.01 -5.44
C ALA A 23 -10.86 7.54 -4.98
N THR A 24 -9.87 6.75 -5.41
CA THR A 24 -9.71 5.34 -4.99
C THR A 24 -9.43 5.24 -3.50
N LEU A 25 -8.52 6.07 -2.98
CA LEU A 25 -8.22 6.10 -1.54
C LEU A 25 -9.43 6.54 -0.71
N ALA A 26 -10.16 7.56 -1.17
CA ALA A 26 -11.38 8.01 -0.50
C ALA A 26 -12.41 6.88 -0.41
N SER A 27 -12.66 6.18 -1.52
CA SER A 27 -13.55 5.01 -1.56
C SER A 27 -13.07 3.89 -0.61
N LEU A 28 -11.78 3.61 -0.55
CA LEU A 28 -11.24 2.59 0.37
C LEU A 28 -11.49 2.95 1.84
N VAL A 29 -11.40 4.23 2.20
CA VAL A 29 -11.57 4.71 3.59
C VAL A 29 -13.03 4.86 3.99
N THR A 30 -13.90 5.31 3.08
CA THR A 30 -15.30 5.66 3.40
C THR A 30 -16.32 4.64 2.90
N GLY A 31 -15.91 3.72 2.02
CA GLY A 31 -16.79 2.73 1.41
C GLY A 31 -17.30 1.72 2.43
N THR A 32 -18.62 1.58 2.53
CA THR A 32 -19.26 0.60 3.42
C THR A 32 -18.92 -0.84 3.04
N GLU A 33 -18.57 -1.08 1.77
CA GLU A 33 -18.14 -2.37 1.24
C GLU A 33 -16.82 -2.88 1.87
N PHE A 34 -16.03 -2.00 2.50
CA PHE A 34 -14.78 -2.36 3.18
C PHE A 34 -14.85 -2.23 4.71
N ALA A 35 -16.01 -1.89 5.29
CA ALA A 35 -16.14 -1.53 6.70
C ALA A 35 -15.59 -2.58 7.67
N ASP A 36 -15.77 -3.86 7.35
CA ASP A 36 -15.33 -4.99 8.19
C ASP A 36 -14.08 -5.69 7.63
N THR A 37 -13.41 -5.10 6.64
CA THR A 37 -12.25 -5.72 5.98
C THR A 37 -10.95 -5.34 6.66
N THR A 38 -10.25 -6.33 7.20
CA THR A 38 -8.90 -6.16 7.79
C THR A 38 -7.90 -7.13 7.16
N GLY A 39 -6.63 -6.71 7.05
CA GLY A 39 -5.54 -7.59 6.59
C GLY A 39 -5.57 -7.95 5.10
N ALA A 40 -6.45 -7.33 4.32
CA ALA A 40 -6.54 -7.53 2.87
C ALA A 40 -5.72 -6.47 2.12
N TYR A 41 -5.08 -6.89 1.03
CA TYR A 41 -4.53 -5.97 0.05
C TYR A 41 -5.60 -5.66 -1.01
N ILE A 42 -5.87 -4.37 -1.23
CA ILE A 42 -6.87 -3.89 -2.18
C ILE A 42 -6.17 -3.09 -3.28
N ASP A 43 -6.29 -3.56 -4.52
CA ASP A 43 -5.82 -2.86 -5.70
C ASP A 43 -7.03 -2.35 -6.50
N ARG A 44 -7.17 -1.03 -6.58
CA ARG A 44 -8.24 -0.35 -7.34
C ARG A 44 -9.64 -0.89 -7.04
N GLY A 45 -9.94 -1.06 -5.74
CA GLY A 45 -11.23 -1.56 -5.26
C GLY A 45 -11.40 -3.09 -5.32
N THR A 46 -10.39 -3.83 -5.75
CA THR A 46 -10.42 -5.30 -5.80
C THR A 46 -9.50 -5.89 -4.75
N ILE A 47 -10.03 -6.79 -3.91
CA ILE A 47 -9.22 -7.58 -2.98
C ILE A 47 -8.41 -8.60 -3.79
N MET A 48 -7.10 -8.61 -3.60
CA MET A 48 -6.21 -9.57 -4.25
C MET A 48 -4.97 -9.87 -3.42
N LYS A 49 -4.24 -10.91 -3.79
CA LYS A 49 -2.96 -11.24 -3.14
C LYS A 49 -1.86 -10.32 -3.67
N SER A 50 -1.20 -9.63 -2.75
CA SER A 50 0.11 -9.00 -2.96
C SER A 50 1.23 -10.04 -3.12
N SER A 51 2.49 -9.64 -3.01
CA SER A 51 3.62 -10.56 -3.12
C SER A 51 3.63 -11.61 -1.99
N PRO A 52 4.18 -12.82 -2.23
CA PRO A 52 4.27 -13.86 -1.21
C PRO A 52 4.99 -13.41 0.07
N LEU A 53 6.03 -12.56 -0.06
CA LEU A 53 6.79 -12.03 1.07
C LEU A 53 5.94 -11.16 2.02
N SER A 54 4.85 -10.55 1.54
CA SER A 54 3.93 -9.79 2.40
C SER A 54 3.21 -10.63 3.44
N TYR A 55 3.22 -11.97 3.30
CA TYR A 55 2.54 -12.91 4.21
C TYR A 55 3.52 -13.64 5.13
N ASP A 56 4.80 -13.28 5.09
CA ASP A 56 5.80 -13.83 6.01
C ASP A 56 5.74 -13.06 7.34
N HIS A 57 5.22 -13.71 8.38
CA HIS A 57 5.08 -13.12 9.70
C HIS A 57 6.43 -12.82 10.38
N GLY A 58 7.47 -13.62 10.12
CA GLY A 58 8.80 -13.38 10.67
C GLY A 58 9.42 -12.12 10.08
N ASN A 59 9.30 -11.94 8.76
CA ASN A 59 9.75 -10.72 8.09
C ASN A 59 8.99 -9.49 8.59
N ALA A 60 7.68 -9.60 8.88
CA ALA A 60 6.89 -8.50 9.40
C ALA A 60 7.33 -8.09 10.82
N GLU A 61 7.60 -9.07 11.70
CA GLU A 61 8.10 -8.83 13.06
C GLU A 61 9.51 -8.21 13.04
N ASP A 62 10.42 -8.77 12.26
CA ASP A 62 11.78 -8.25 12.10
C ASP A 62 11.78 -6.82 11.58
N LEU A 63 10.92 -6.53 10.59
CA LEU A 63 10.77 -5.18 10.03
C LEU A 63 10.22 -4.20 11.07
N TRP A 64 9.27 -4.64 11.90
CA TRP A 64 8.71 -3.80 12.96
C TRP A 64 9.80 -3.41 13.97
N LEU A 65 10.52 -4.40 14.52
CA LEU A 65 11.58 -4.18 15.51
C LEU A 65 12.73 -3.33 14.95
N ALA A 66 13.10 -3.55 13.70
CA ALA A 66 14.10 -2.71 13.02
C ALA A 66 13.61 -1.27 12.89
N SER A 67 12.34 -1.06 12.54
CA SER A 67 11.73 0.26 12.39
C SER A 67 11.64 1.03 13.71
N GLU A 68 11.30 0.36 14.81
CA GLU A 68 11.33 0.93 16.16
C GLU A 68 12.73 1.44 16.53
N ARG A 69 13.76 0.62 16.30
CA ARG A 69 15.16 1.01 16.55
C ARG A 69 15.59 2.20 15.71
N LEU A 70 15.19 2.24 14.44
CA LEU A 70 15.55 3.33 13.52
C LEU A 70 14.83 4.64 13.84
N THR A 71 13.61 4.56 14.37
CA THR A 71 12.82 5.75 14.73
C THR A 71 12.99 6.17 16.19
N ALA A 72 13.70 5.38 16.99
CA ALA A 72 13.80 5.52 18.45
C ALA A 72 12.42 5.55 19.15
N LEU A 73 11.38 5.02 18.49
CA LEU A 73 10.06 4.84 19.04
C LEU A 73 9.96 3.38 19.47
N VAL A 74 10.01 3.14 20.78
CA VAL A 74 9.71 1.82 21.34
C VAL A 74 8.21 1.77 21.58
N SER A 75 7.50 0.83 20.96
CA SER A 75 6.10 0.60 21.31
C SER A 75 6.03 -0.03 22.70
N ALA A 76 5.21 0.52 23.59
CA ALA A 76 4.86 -0.17 24.82
C ALA A 76 3.99 -1.38 24.44
N GLY A 77 4.54 -2.58 24.62
CA GLY A 77 3.83 -3.84 24.39
C GLY A 77 2.66 -4.06 25.33
#